data_AF-A0A8R2JS57-F1
#
_entry.id   AF-A0A8R2JS57-F1
#
_cell.length_a   1.000
_cell.length_b   1.000
_cell.length_c   1.000
_cell.angle_alpha   90.00
_cell.angle_beta   90.00
_cell.angle_gamma   90.00
#
_symmetry.space_group_name_H-M   'P 1'
#
loop_
_entity.id
_entity.type
_entity.pdbx_description
1 polymer ?
#
loop_
_entity_poly.entity_id
_entity_poly.type
_entity_poly.pdbx_seq_one_letter_code
_entity_poly.pdbx_strand_id
1 'polypeptide(L)'
;MAVPCAILGDSYWGKFKALTCLSFVYVLGCVVLTSASIADMFSLDVQKILAFLGLFLIFVGTGGVKPCIFAFGGDQFQLPQQEKHIQHFATMFTLAIYTGSLISTCLMPELRHSIHCFGRDTCFPLAFGVLTFMMLTALVILLSGKNMYVKKKPENNILTRTFGCIFYALRTKITSAAPCKTHWLDNAKGKFTESEISDTRSILDVICVFTAYPIFWSLYEQPGSRWTLQATLMNGRLDFLNWTIKPDQIQMLVPLFGIIVLVLFDKVLYPMFAAIGIRKPLQILTFCGVLAVIAFVFAALLQFKIVGNTTEIPSGQGRIYIYNGFDCHVFVKSKSLHIQHQIGPLDMFNVSHSVVSQNVSGDVAVVGITIGFESKCSFVSDNYEFNTTLTIIEGKEISYHLTRLNPNMIALNRVGIHDSLVKEKFGNPN
;
A
#
# COMPACT_ATOMS: atom_id res chain seq x y z
N MET A 1 -10.96 -0.04 -9.73
CA MET A 1 -12.11 -0.98 -9.69
C MET A 1 -13.40 -0.41 -9.12
N ALA A 2 -13.37 0.66 -8.31
CA ALA A 2 -14.59 1.22 -7.72
C ALA A 2 -15.65 1.68 -8.73
N VAL A 3 -15.23 2.26 -9.86
CA VAL A 3 -16.14 2.79 -10.89
C VAL A 3 -16.96 1.68 -11.58
N PRO A 4 -16.36 0.59 -12.12
CA PRO A 4 -17.15 -0.53 -12.66
C PRO A 4 -18.13 -1.14 -11.65
N CYS A 5 -17.70 -1.31 -10.40
CA CYS A 5 -18.56 -1.88 -9.36
C CYS A 5 -19.74 -0.96 -8.99
N ALA A 6 -19.51 0.34 -8.95
CA ALA A 6 -20.57 1.33 -8.77
C ALA A 6 -21.57 1.30 -9.94
N ILE A 7 -21.08 1.23 -11.19
CA ILE A 7 -21.95 1.11 -12.38
C ILE A 7 -22.81 -0.17 -12.30
N LEU A 8 -22.22 -1.30 -11.92
CA LEU A 8 -22.97 -2.56 -11.76
C LEU A 8 -24.06 -2.44 -10.68
N GLY A 9 -23.75 -1.77 -9.57
CA GLY A 9 -24.69 -1.52 -8.48
C GLY A 9 -25.82 -0.57 -8.86
N ASP A 10 -25.51 0.53 -9.53
CA ASP A 10 -26.49 1.56 -9.86
C ASP A 10 -27.35 1.19 -11.08
N SER A 11 -26.81 0.41 -12.02
CA SER A 11 -27.47 0.15 -13.32
C SER A 11 -28.11 -1.23 -13.46
N TYR A 12 -27.49 -2.29 -12.93
CA TYR A 12 -27.90 -3.67 -13.24
C TYR A 12 -28.49 -4.41 -12.04
N TRP A 13 -27.80 -4.42 -10.91
CA TRP A 13 -28.15 -5.29 -9.78
C TRP A 13 -28.93 -4.58 -8.67
N GLY A 14 -28.84 -3.26 -8.59
CA GLY A 14 -29.29 -2.48 -7.44
C GLY A 14 -28.25 -2.48 -6.32
N LYS A 15 -28.10 -1.34 -5.64
CA LYS A 15 -27.05 -1.07 -4.65
C LYS A 15 -26.94 -2.14 -3.57
N PHE A 16 -28.07 -2.62 -3.02
CA PHE A 16 -28.07 -3.65 -1.97
C PHE A 16 -27.53 -5.02 -2.45
N LYS A 17 -27.93 -5.47 -3.66
CA LYS A 17 -27.45 -6.76 -4.19
C LYS A 17 -25.97 -6.67 -4.54
N ALA A 18 -25.53 -5.56 -5.13
CA ALA A 18 -24.12 -5.32 -5.41
C ALA A 18 -23.29 -5.28 -4.12
N LEU A 19 -23.72 -4.52 -3.12
CA LEU A 19 -23.07 -4.44 -1.81
C LEU A 19 -22.93 -5.83 -1.17
N THR A 20 -24.00 -6.63 -1.19
CA THR A 20 -23.99 -7.99 -0.62
C THR A 20 -23.01 -8.90 -1.39
N CYS A 21 -23.10 -8.94 -2.72
CA CYS A 21 -22.23 -9.77 -3.56
C CYS A 21 -20.74 -9.40 -3.39
N LEU A 22 -20.42 -8.12 -3.40
CA LEU A 22 -19.06 -7.62 -3.21
C LEU A 22 -18.53 -7.87 -1.80
N SER A 23 -19.40 -7.85 -0.79
CA SER A 23 -19.03 -8.22 0.58
C SER A 23 -18.71 -9.71 0.72
N PHE A 24 -19.42 -10.61 0.00
CA PHE A 24 -19.05 -12.02 -0.07
C PHE A 24 -17.68 -12.24 -0.73
N VAL A 25 -17.41 -11.54 -1.83
CA VAL A 25 -16.09 -11.57 -2.50
C VAL A 25 -14.99 -11.08 -1.55
N TYR A 26 -15.26 -10.03 -0.77
CA TYR A 26 -14.32 -9.53 0.23
C TYR A 26 -14.05 -10.57 1.33
N VAL A 27 -15.08 -11.18 1.92
CA VAL A 27 -14.92 -12.26 2.91
C VAL A 27 -14.10 -13.41 2.34
N LEU A 28 -14.38 -13.85 1.11
CA LEU A 28 -13.61 -14.89 0.44
C LEU A 28 -12.13 -14.50 0.31
N GLY A 29 -11.83 -13.26 -0.09
CA GLY A 29 -10.47 -12.74 -0.14
C GLY A 29 -9.75 -12.75 1.21
N CYS A 30 -10.43 -12.36 2.29
CA CYS A 30 -9.88 -12.41 3.65
C CYS A 30 -9.60 -13.84 4.11
N VAL A 31 -10.50 -14.78 3.83
CA VAL A 31 -10.31 -16.21 4.15
C VAL A 31 -9.10 -16.75 3.39
N VAL A 32 -9.02 -16.51 2.07
CA VAL A 32 -7.90 -16.96 1.24
C VAL A 32 -6.57 -16.38 1.73
N LEU A 33 -6.53 -15.10 2.08
CA LEU A 33 -5.32 -14.45 2.60
C LEU A 33 -4.91 -15.00 3.98
N THR A 34 -5.88 -15.27 4.85
CA THR A 34 -5.62 -15.89 6.17
C THR A 34 -5.07 -17.30 5.99
N SER A 35 -5.67 -18.11 5.12
CA SER A 35 -5.17 -19.46 4.79
C SER A 35 -3.77 -19.43 4.20
N ALA A 36 -3.45 -18.46 3.33
CA ALA A 36 -2.12 -18.29 2.77
C ALA A 36 -1.06 -17.95 3.84
N SER A 37 -1.46 -17.29 4.93
CA SER A 37 -0.52 -16.95 6.00
C SER A 37 -0.18 -18.11 6.96
N ILE A 38 -0.95 -19.21 6.93
CA ILE A 38 -0.67 -20.44 7.68
C ILE A 38 0.43 -21.19 6.94
N ALA A 39 1.67 -20.77 7.18
CA ALA A 39 2.81 -21.00 6.32
C ALA A 39 3.39 -22.43 6.37
N ASP A 40 3.02 -23.25 7.35
CA ASP A 40 3.57 -24.62 7.47
C ASP A 40 2.81 -25.67 6.63
N MET A 41 1.70 -25.28 6.01
CA MET A 41 0.84 -26.21 5.27
C MET A 41 1.13 -26.24 3.76
N PHE A 42 1.85 -25.24 3.21
CA PHE A 42 2.04 -25.05 1.77
C PHE A 42 3.49 -24.70 1.40
N SER A 43 3.88 -25.01 0.16
CA SER A 43 5.16 -24.52 -0.39
C SER A 43 5.12 -23.01 -0.63
N LEU A 44 6.30 -22.37 -0.57
CA LEU A 44 6.46 -20.92 -0.70
C LEU A 44 5.83 -20.34 -1.99
N ASP A 45 5.90 -21.07 -3.11
CA ASP A 45 5.33 -20.62 -4.38
C ASP A 45 3.79 -20.64 -4.37
N VAL A 46 3.20 -21.69 -3.78
CA VAL A 46 1.74 -21.79 -3.60
C VAL A 46 1.25 -20.70 -2.65
N GLN A 47 1.99 -20.46 -1.55
CA GLN A 47 1.68 -19.40 -0.61
C GLN A 47 1.65 -18.01 -1.28
N LYS A 48 2.64 -17.70 -2.12
CA LYS A 48 2.69 -16.42 -2.86
C LYS A 48 1.48 -16.26 -3.78
N ILE A 49 1.16 -17.29 -4.58
CA ILE A 49 0.02 -17.26 -5.50
C ILE A 49 -1.29 -17.05 -4.72
N LEU A 50 -1.47 -17.77 -3.61
CA LEU A 50 -2.65 -17.69 -2.79
C LEU A 50 -2.78 -16.32 -2.09
N ALA A 51 -1.66 -15.73 -1.64
CA ALA A 51 -1.64 -14.39 -1.09
C ALA A 51 -2.01 -13.32 -2.15
N PHE A 52 -1.47 -13.40 -3.37
CA PHE A 52 -1.84 -12.48 -4.45
C PHE A 52 -3.31 -12.62 -4.86
N LEU A 53 -3.82 -13.85 -4.91
CA LEU A 53 -5.24 -14.10 -5.18
C LEU A 53 -6.12 -13.49 -4.09
N GLY A 54 -5.77 -13.70 -2.80
CA GLY A 54 -6.49 -13.13 -1.66
C GLY A 54 -6.50 -11.60 -1.71
N LEU A 55 -5.34 -10.97 -1.93
CA LEU A 55 -5.21 -9.52 -2.08
C LEU A 55 -6.04 -8.97 -3.25
N PHE A 56 -6.06 -9.67 -4.39
CA PHE A 56 -6.88 -9.28 -5.54
C PHE A 56 -8.38 -9.33 -5.23
N LEU A 57 -8.85 -10.38 -4.55
CA LEU A 57 -10.26 -10.50 -4.14
C LEU A 57 -10.64 -9.40 -3.12
N ILE A 58 -9.76 -9.09 -2.17
CA ILE A 58 -9.93 -7.97 -1.23
C ILE A 58 -10.01 -6.64 -1.99
N PHE A 59 -9.13 -6.42 -2.97
CA PHE A 59 -9.14 -5.22 -3.81
C PHE A 59 -10.46 -5.06 -4.58
N VAL A 60 -10.99 -6.14 -5.17
CA VAL A 60 -12.28 -6.13 -5.86
C VAL A 60 -13.44 -5.85 -4.88
N GLY A 61 -13.46 -6.57 -3.75
CA GLY A 61 -14.50 -6.42 -2.74
C GLY A 61 -14.54 -5.02 -2.11
N THR A 62 -13.41 -4.53 -1.61
CA THR A 62 -13.29 -3.18 -1.01
C THR A 62 -13.59 -2.08 -2.02
N GLY A 63 -13.15 -2.23 -3.27
CA GLY A 63 -13.39 -1.27 -4.34
C GLY A 63 -14.88 -1.04 -4.59
N GLY A 64 -15.70 -2.10 -4.52
CA GLY A 64 -17.14 -1.98 -4.72
C GLY A 64 -17.93 -1.65 -3.45
N VAL A 65 -17.52 -2.14 -2.28
CA VAL A 65 -18.23 -1.88 -1.01
C VAL A 65 -18.18 -0.40 -0.63
N LYS A 66 -17.01 0.25 -0.73
CA LYS A 66 -16.80 1.65 -0.30
C LYS A 66 -17.77 2.66 -0.93
N PRO A 67 -17.95 2.74 -2.26
CA PRO A 67 -18.89 3.71 -2.85
C PRO A 67 -20.36 3.35 -2.56
N CYS A 68 -20.70 2.06 -2.53
CA CYS A 68 -22.08 1.62 -2.38
C CYS A 68 -22.60 1.75 -0.94
N ILE A 69 -21.77 1.52 0.09
CA ILE A 69 -22.24 1.53 1.49
C ILE A 69 -22.67 2.92 1.95
N PHE A 70 -21.91 3.96 1.61
CA PHE A 70 -22.25 5.33 1.98
C PHE A 70 -23.51 5.81 1.24
N ALA A 71 -23.59 5.56 -0.07
CA ALA A 71 -24.76 5.89 -0.87
C ALA A 71 -26.01 5.14 -0.39
N PHE A 72 -25.88 3.86 -0.05
CA PHE A 72 -26.98 3.04 0.47
C PHE A 72 -27.46 3.50 1.85
N GLY A 73 -26.55 3.95 2.72
CA GLY A 73 -26.89 4.55 4.01
C GLY A 73 -27.65 5.87 3.87
N GLY A 74 -27.22 6.73 2.94
CA GLY A 74 -27.95 7.97 2.62
C GLY A 74 -29.34 7.72 2.03
N ASP A 75 -29.50 6.65 1.24
CA ASP A 75 -30.78 6.26 0.64
C ASP A 75 -31.85 5.84 1.66
N GLN A 76 -31.50 5.63 2.92
CA GLN A 76 -32.46 5.30 3.99
C GLN A 76 -33.25 6.52 4.49
N PHE A 77 -32.77 7.73 4.22
CA PHE A 77 -33.42 8.97 4.63
C PHE A 77 -34.26 9.57 3.50
N GLN A 78 -35.38 10.20 3.84
CA GLN A 78 -36.27 10.87 2.90
C GLN A 78 -36.00 12.38 2.88
N LEU A 79 -35.56 12.90 1.73
CA LEU A 79 -35.37 14.33 1.48
C LEU A 79 -36.69 14.96 0.99
N PRO A 80 -37.01 16.22 1.36
CA PRO A 80 -36.19 17.17 2.13
C PRO A 80 -36.39 17.12 3.66
N GLN A 81 -37.36 16.35 4.18
CA GLN A 81 -37.75 16.40 5.60
C GLN A 81 -36.64 15.98 6.58
N GLN A 82 -35.72 15.11 6.18
CA GLN A 82 -34.69 14.52 7.06
C GLN A 82 -33.26 15.01 6.78
N GLU A 83 -33.08 16.23 6.26
CA GLU A 83 -31.75 16.78 5.92
C GLU A 83 -30.78 16.86 7.12
N LYS A 84 -31.26 17.24 8.31
CA LYS A 84 -30.43 17.27 9.52
C LYS A 84 -29.97 15.86 9.94
N HIS A 85 -30.80 14.86 9.75
CA HIS A 85 -30.48 13.48 10.13
C HIS A 85 -29.44 12.86 9.19
N ILE A 86 -29.50 13.16 7.88
CA ILE A 86 -28.48 12.67 6.93
C ILE A 86 -27.10 13.33 7.18
N GLN A 87 -27.06 14.61 7.56
CA GLN A 87 -25.82 15.29 7.97
C GLN A 87 -25.22 14.67 9.25
N HIS A 88 -26.06 14.37 10.23
CA HIS A 88 -25.64 13.68 11.44
C HIS A 88 -25.10 12.27 11.14
N PHE A 89 -25.79 11.51 10.29
CA PHE A 89 -25.32 10.21 9.80
C PHE A 89 -23.95 10.32 9.13
N ALA A 90 -23.76 11.27 8.22
CA ALA A 90 -22.49 11.47 7.54
C ALA A 90 -21.35 11.80 8.51
N THR A 91 -21.63 12.62 9.54
CA THR A 91 -20.65 12.96 10.58
C THR A 91 -20.28 11.74 11.43
N MET A 92 -21.27 10.98 11.89
CA MET A 92 -21.05 9.76 12.69
C MET A 92 -20.33 8.67 11.89
N PHE A 93 -20.65 8.52 10.61
CA PHE A 93 -19.99 7.59 9.70
C PHE A 93 -18.50 7.94 9.54
N THR A 94 -18.18 9.22 9.30
CA THR A 94 -16.79 9.69 9.22
C THR A 94 -16.04 9.49 10.53
N LEU A 95 -16.69 9.80 11.67
CA LEU A 95 -16.10 9.57 12.99
C LEU A 95 -15.81 8.08 13.24
N ALA A 96 -16.72 7.19 12.83
CA ALA A 96 -16.54 5.74 12.95
C ALA A 96 -15.38 5.23 12.08
N ILE A 97 -15.21 5.75 10.86
CA ILE A 97 -14.09 5.39 9.98
C ILE A 97 -12.76 5.77 10.63
N TYR A 98 -12.61 7.01 11.11
CA TYR A 98 -11.36 7.43 11.72
C TYR A 98 -11.08 6.69 13.02
N THR A 99 -12.09 6.50 13.86
CA THR A 99 -11.94 5.74 15.12
C THR A 99 -11.56 4.28 14.85
N GLY A 100 -12.22 3.64 13.89
CA GLY A 100 -11.90 2.27 13.49
C GLY A 100 -10.49 2.14 12.91
N SER A 101 -10.05 3.12 12.11
CA SER A 101 -8.69 3.19 11.58
C SER A 101 -7.65 3.42 12.68
N LEU A 102 -7.96 4.23 13.69
CA LEU A 102 -7.09 4.48 14.84
C LEU A 102 -6.88 3.20 15.65
N ILE A 103 -7.98 2.51 15.99
CA ILE A 103 -7.94 1.26 16.74
C ILE A 103 -7.20 0.18 15.96
N SER A 104 -7.46 0.02 14.66
CA SER A 104 -6.83 -1.03 13.85
C SER A 104 -5.33 -0.79 13.66
N THR A 105 -4.91 0.45 13.37
CA THR A 105 -3.48 0.78 13.21
C THR A 105 -2.70 0.67 14.52
N CYS A 106 -3.33 0.87 15.68
CA CYS A 106 -2.70 0.64 16.97
C CYS A 106 -2.63 -0.85 17.33
N LEU A 107 -3.76 -1.58 17.20
CA LEU A 107 -3.92 -2.93 17.73
C LEU A 107 -3.32 -4.01 16.83
N MET A 108 -3.45 -3.91 15.51
CA MET A 108 -3.03 -4.97 14.59
C MET A 108 -1.51 -5.23 14.61
N PRO A 109 -0.64 -4.21 14.65
CA PRO A 109 0.81 -4.42 14.78
C PRO A 109 1.23 -4.98 16.15
N GLU A 110 0.47 -4.70 17.21
CA GLU A 110 0.69 -5.33 18.52
C GLU A 110 0.31 -6.79 18.49
N LEU A 111 -0.89 -7.09 17.98
CA LEU A 111 -1.39 -8.46 17.89
C LEU A 111 -0.48 -9.37 17.06
N ARG A 112 0.09 -8.84 15.97
CA ARG A 112 1.01 -9.57 15.09
C ARG A 112 2.35 -9.90 15.74
N HIS A 113 2.87 -9.03 16.62
CA HIS A 113 4.23 -9.18 17.16
C HIS A 113 4.26 -9.81 18.55
N SER A 114 3.30 -9.48 19.41
CA SER A 114 3.29 -9.92 20.81
C SER A 114 2.90 -11.39 20.98
N ILE A 115 2.31 -12.00 19.95
CA ILE A 115 1.89 -13.40 19.96
C ILE A 115 2.72 -14.15 18.93
N HIS A 116 3.44 -15.17 19.39
CA HIS A 116 4.17 -16.09 18.54
C HIS A 116 3.23 -17.21 18.08
N CYS A 117 3.19 -17.47 16.78
CA CYS A 117 2.40 -18.55 16.20
C CYS A 117 3.29 -19.42 15.33
N PHE A 118 3.05 -20.73 15.34
CA PHE A 118 3.74 -21.68 14.43
C PHE A 118 5.28 -21.59 14.50
N GLY A 119 5.83 -21.33 15.70
CA GLY A 119 7.27 -21.24 15.91
C GLY A 119 7.94 -20.00 15.30
N ARG A 120 7.19 -18.99 14.85
CA ARG A 120 7.72 -17.74 14.29
C ARG A 120 7.54 -16.58 15.26
N ASP A 121 8.48 -15.63 15.20
CA ASP A 121 8.45 -14.43 16.04
C ASP A 121 7.28 -13.49 15.73
N THR A 122 6.64 -13.63 14.57
CA THR A 122 5.46 -12.84 14.18
C THR A 122 4.29 -13.70 13.71
N CYS A 123 3.09 -13.39 14.19
CA CYS A 123 1.86 -14.10 13.88
C CYS A 123 0.97 -13.34 12.89
N PHE A 124 1.24 -13.50 11.59
CA PHE A 124 0.36 -13.00 10.53
C PHE A 124 -1.03 -13.67 10.48
N PRO A 125 -1.18 -15.00 10.70
CA PRO A 125 -2.49 -15.66 10.67
C PRO A 125 -3.50 -15.06 11.64
N LEU A 126 -3.05 -14.65 12.82
CA LEU A 126 -3.93 -14.06 13.81
C LEU A 126 -4.43 -12.68 13.36
N ALA A 127 -3.56 -11.83 12.84
CA ALA A 127 -3.94 -10.50 12.36
C ALA A 127 -4.95 -10.57 11.19
N PHE A 128 -4.70 -11.42 10.19
CA PHE A 128 -5.63 -11.63 9.08
C PHE A 128 -6.90 -12.39 9.51
N GLY A 129 -6.80 -13.29 10.48
CA GLY A 129 -7.94 -14.00 11.07
C GLY A 129 -8.92 -13.06 11.76
N VAL A 130 -8.43 -12.11 12.55
CA VAL A 130 -9.28 -11.07 13.17
C VAL A 130 -9.98 -10.23 12.10
N LEU A 131 -9.28 -9.83 11.04
CA LEU A 131 -9.88 -9.12 9.90
C LEU A 131 -11.01 -9.94 9.25
N THR A 132 -10.77 -11.24 9.03
CA THR A 132 -11.76 -12.16 8.47
C THR A 132 -13.00 -12.27 9.35
N PHE A 133 -12.80 -12.43 10.67
CA PHE A 133 -13.90 -12.50 11.63
C PHE A 133 -14.73 -11.22 11.64
N MET A 134 -14.07 -10.05 11.75
CA MET A 134 -14.75 -8.74 11.73
C MET A 134 -15.56 -8.53 10.44
N MET A 135 -14.99 -8.88 9.28
CA MET A 135 -15.70 -8.74 8.00
C MET A 135 -16.89 -9.72 7.89
N LEU A 136 -16.76 -10.94 8.40
CA LEU A 136 -17.85 -11.91 8.46
C LEU A 136 -18.99 -11.41 9.36
N THR A 137 -18.65 -10.88 10.55
CA THR A 137 -19.63 -10.27 11.46
C THR A 137 -20.36 -9.11 10.78
N ALA A 138 -19.65 -8.24 10.06
CA ALA A 138 -20.25 -7.13 9.32
C ALA A 138 -21.22 -7.63 8.23
N LEU A 139 -20.87 -8.68 7.49
CA LEU A 139 -21.75 -9.30 6.50
C LEU A 139 -23.01 -9.90 7.14
N VAL A 140 -22.87 -10.58 8.29
CA VAL A 140 -24.02 -11.13 9.03
C VAL A 140 -24.96 -10.00 9.46
N ILE A 141 -24.44 -8.92 10.05
CA ILE A 141 -25.25 -7.75 10.44
C ILE A 141 -25.96 -7.14 9.22
N LEU A 142 -25.24 -6.98 8.10
CA LEU A 142 -25.82 -6.47 6.86
C LEU A 142 -26.99 -7.35 6.38
N LEU A 143 -26.84 -8.67 6.41
CA LEU A 143 -27.88 -9.60 5.98
C LEU A 143 -29.06 -9.65 6.95
N SER A 144 -28.82 -9.56 8.26
CA SER A 144 -29.88 -9.52 9.29
C SER A 144 -30.81 -8.32 9.11
N GLY A 145 -30.28 -7.16 8.68
CA GLY A 145 -31.08 -5.97 8.40
C GLY A 145 -31.83 -5.98 7.06
N LYS A 146 -31.74 -7.05 6.25
CA LYS A 146 -32.27 -7.09 4.87
C LYS A 146 -33.75 -6.67 4.75
N ASN A 147 -34.57 -6.97 5.74
CA ASN A 147 -36.01 -6.67 5.71
C ASN A 147 -36.33 -5.24 6.17
N MET A 148 -35.38 -4.55 6.82
CA MET A 148 -35.55 -3.19 7.31
C MET A 148 -35.11 -2.13 6.29
N TYR A 149 -34.27 -2.48 5.32
CA TYR A 149 -33.72 -1.50 4.40
C TYR A 149 -34.68 -1.07 3.29
N VAL A 150 -34.66 0.22 3.01
CA VAL A 150 -35.26 0.82 1.81
C VAL A 150 -34.36 0.51 0.61
N LYS A 151 -34.91 -0.19 -0.39
CA LYS A 151 -34.19 -0.62 -1.60
C LYS A 151 -34.73 0.16 -2.80
N LYS A 152 -34.02 1.21 -3.21
CA LYS A 152 -34.35 1.96 -4.42
C LYS A 152 -34.13 1.11 -5.67
N LYS A 153 -34.97 1.32 -6.68
CA LYS A 153 -34.81 0.67 -7.99
C LYS A 153 -33.58 1.26 -8.70
N PRO A 154 -32.88 0.48 -9.55
CA PRO A 154 -31.78 0.99 -10.37
C PRO A 154 -32.26 2.18 -11.22
N GLU A 155 -31.50 3.27 -11.23
CA GLU A 155 -31.78 4.44 -12.08
C GLU A 155 -31.02 4.31 -13.41
N ASN A 156 -31.61 4.81 -14.50
CA ASN A 156 -31.00 4.71 -15.81
C ASN A 156 -29.65 5.45 -15.88
N ASN A 157 -28.75 4.87 -16.66
CA ASN A 157 -27.32 5.03 -16.52
C ASN A 157 -26.83 6.40 -17.03
N ILE A 158 -26.82 7.41 -16.15
CA ILE A 158 -26.35 8.77 -16.42
C ILE A 158 -24.94 8.74 -17.02
N LEU A 159 -24.04 7.93 -16.45
CA LEU A 159 -22.65 7.80 -16.90
C LEU A 159 -22.54 7.30 -18.35
N THR A 160 -23.32 6.28 -18.70
CA THR A 160 -23.35 5.73 -20.07
C THR A 160 -23.93 6.74 -21.05
N ARG A 161 -24.91 7.56 -20.63
CA ARG A 161 -25.40 8.68 -21.44
C ARG A 161 -24.34 9.77 -21.62
N THR A 162 -23.60 10.14 -20.58
CA THR A 162 -22.51 11.12 -20.65
C THR A 162 -21.40 10.65 -21.60
N PHE A 163 -20.92 9.40 -21.47
CA PHE A 163 -19.94 8.83 -22.40
C PHE A 163 -20.48 8.71 -23.83
N GLY A 164 -21.76 8.33 -23.98
CA GLY A 164 -22.44 8.29 -25.28
C GLY A 164 -22.54 9.66 -25.94
N CYS A 165 -22.81 10.72 -25.16
CA CYS A 165 -22.86 12.11 -25.62
C CYS A 165 -21.49 12.57 -26.10
N ILE A 166 -20.44 12.35 -25.31
CA ILE A 166 -19.04 12.65 -25.66
C ILE A 166 -18.65 11.94 -26.95
N PHE A 167 -18.85 10.61 -27.02
CA PHE A 167 -18.48 9.81 -28.17
C PHE A 167 -19.24 10.22 -29.44
N TYR A 168 -20.54 10.50 -29.33
CA TYR A 168 -21.35 10.95 -30.45
C TYR A 168 -20.91 12.33 -30.94
N ALA A 169 -20.69 13.31 -30.04
CA ALA A 169 -20.20 14.64 -30.40
C ALA A 169 -18.83 14.60 -31.08
N LEU A 170 -17.90 13.77 -30.57
CA LEU A 170 -16.58 13.53 -31.16
C LEU A 170 -16.68 12.87 -32.55
N ARG A 171 -17.50 11.82 -32.67
CA ARG A 171 -17.71 11.14 -33.95
C ARG A 171 -18.26 12.11 -35.00
N THR A 172 -19.30 12.86 -34.66
CA THR A 172 -19.91 13.85 -35.56
C THR A 172 -18.93 14.96 -35.94
N LYS A 173 -18.07 15.41 -35.00
CA LYS A 173 -16.99 16.38 -35.31
C LYS A 173 -15.98 15.83 -36.32
N ILE A 174 -15.67 14.53 -36.27
CA ILE A 174 -14.71 13.89 -37.17
C ILE A 174 -15.36 13.59 -38.54
N THR A 175 -16.64 13.21 -38.57
CA THR A 175 -17.32 12.79 -39.80
C THR A 175 -17.99 13.93 -40.57
N SER A 176 -18.27 15.06 -39.94
CA SER A 176 -19.01 16.17 -40.56
C SER A 176 -18.16 17.44 -40.62
N ALA A 177 -18.06 18.03 -41.82
CA ALA A 177 -17.31 19.27 -42.08
C ALA A 177 -18.09 20.56 -41.67
N ALA A 178 -19.23 20.43 -41.00
CA ALA A 178 -20.06 21.57 -40.62
C ALA A 178 -19.36 22.42 -39.55
N PRO A 179 -19.27 23.75 -39.72
CA PRO A 179 -18.60 24.62 -38.77
C PRO A 179 -19.35 24.64 -37.43
N CYS A 180 -18.60 24.39 -36.36
CA CYS A 180 -19.10 24.35 -34.99
C CYS A 180 -19.42 25.78 -34.53
N LYS A 181 -20.65 26.04 -34.07
CA LYS A 181 -21.09 27.42 -33.78
C LYS A 181 -20.48 28.01 -32.49
N THR A 182 -20.22 27.21 -31.45
CA THR A 182 -19.52 27.68 -30.22
C THR A 182 -18.69 26.61 -29.51
N HIS A 183 -19.21 25.40 -29.24
CA HIS A 183 -18.49 24.35 -28.53
C HIS A 183 -18.72 22.96 -29.17
N TRP A 184 -17.71 22.10 -29.16
CA TRP A 184 -17.73 20.80 -29.87
C TRP A 184 -18.82 19.83 -29.38
N LEU A 185 -19.24 19.94 -28.11
CA LEU A 185 -20.34 19.16 -27.54
C LEU A 185 -21.70 19.48 -28.17
N ASP A 186 -21.86 20.66 -28.77
CA ASP A 186 -23.13 21.08 -29.38
C ASP A 186 -23.47 20.25 -30.64
N ASN A 187 -22.49 19.50 -31.16
CA ASN A 187 -22.71 18.52 -32.24
C ASN A 187 -23.57 17.32 -31.81
N ALA A 188 -23.82 17.15 -30.50
CA ALA A 188 -24.75 16.17 -29.97
C ALA A 188 -26.21 16.63 -29.96
N LYS A 189 -26.49 17.91 -30.31
CA LYS A 189 -27.85 18.44 -30.40
C LYS A 189 -28.68 17.62 -31.40
N GLY A 190 -29.89 17.24 -30.97
CA GLY A 190 -30.82 16.41 -31.74
C GLY A 190 -30.93 14.98 -31.23
N LYS A 191 -29.81 14.36 -30.80
CA LYS A 191 -29.84 13.01 -30.18
C LYS A 191 -29.90 13.07 -28.66
N PHE A 192 -29.31 14.10 -28.06
CA PHE A 192 -29.30 14.35 -26.61
C PHE A 192 -29.99 15.66 -26.28
N THR A 193 -30.55 15.76 -25.08
CA THR A 193 -31.23 16.96 -24.59
C THR A 193 -30.23 18.07 -24.27
N GLU A 194 -30.66 19.34 -24.31
CA GLU A 194 -29.76 20.47 -24.02
C GLU A 194 -29.23 20.45 -22.58
N SER A 195 -30.02 19.97 -21.62
CA SER A 195 -29.58 19.77 -20.24
C SER A 195 -28.45 18.74 -20.16
N GLU A 196 -28.58 17.59 -20.83
CA GLU A 196 -27.53 16.55 -20.82
C GLU A 196 -26.21 17.03 -21.43
N ILE A 197 -26.28 17.87 -22.48
CA ILE A 197 -25.10 18.47 -23.10
C ILE A 197 -24.45 19.48 -22.15
N SER A 198 -25.26 20.31 -21.46
CA SER A 198 -24.78 21.27 -20.46
C SER A 198 -24.14 20.57 -19.24
N ASP A 199 -24.77 19.51 -18.75
CA ASP A 199 -24.26 18.69 -17.64
C ASP A 199 -22.96 18.00 -18.02
N THR A 200 -22.88 17.43 -19.23
CA THR A 200 -21.65 16.81 -19.75
C THR A 200 -20.52 17.82 -19.88
N ARG A 201 -20.82 19.06 -20.31
CA ARG A 201 -19.82 20.14 -20.35
C ARG A 201 -19.27 20.45 -18.96
N SER A 202 -20.17 20.63 -17.99
CA SER A 202 -19.80 20.89 -16.59
C SER A 202 -18.95 19.75 -16.00
N ILE A 203 -19.28 18.50 -16.32
CA ILE A 203 -18.49 17.33 -15.91
C ILE A 203 -17.07 17.37 -16.51
N LEU A 204 -16.92 17.75 -17.78
CA LEU A 204 -15.60 17.86 -18.41
C LEU A 204 -14.74 18.96 -17.78
N ASP A 205 -15.34 20.10 -17.43
CA ASP A 205 -14.65 21.17 -16.72
C ASP A 205 -14.20 20.71 -15.32
N VAL A 206 -15.03 19.95 -14.62
CA VAL A 206 -14.67 19.34 -13.32
C VAL A 206 -13.56 18.30 -13.49
N ILE A 207 -13.61 17.43 -14.50
CA ILE A 207 -12.56 16.43 -14.78
C ILE A 207 -11.21 17.13 -15.00
N CYS A 208 -11.20 18.27 -15.69
CA CYS A 208 -9.99 19.06 -15.90
C CYS A 208 -9.37 19.51 -14.56
N VAL A 209 -10.17 20.02 -13.62
CA VAL A 209 -9.70 20.39 -12.27
C VAL A 209 -9.21 19.15 -11.50
N PHE A 210 -9.85 18.01 -11.68
CA PHE A 210 -9.48 16.74 -11.02
C PHE A 210 -8.21 16.10 -11.57
N THR A 211 -7.60 16.62 -12.66
CA THR A 211 -6.31 16.11 -13.16
C THR A 211 -5.16 16.28 -12.17
N ALA A 212 -5.24 17.25 -11.26
CA ALA A 212 -4.27 17.43 -10.18
C ALA A 212 -4.47 16.45 -9.01
N TYR A 213 -5.64 15.80 -8.93
CA TYR A 213 -6.03 14.93 -7.82
C TYR A 213 -5.16 13.67 -7.66
N PRO A 214 -4.73 12.96 -8.73
CA PRO A 214 -3.81 11.83 -8.62
C PRO A 214 -2.46 12.19 -7.99
N ILE A 215 -1.96 13.41 -8.22
CA ILE A 215 -0.69 13.89 -7.62
C ILE A 215 -0.86 14.04 -6.10
N PHE A 216 -1.98 14.58 -5.65
CA PHE A 216 -2.27 14.65 -4.22
C PHE A 216 -2.37 13.25 -3.60
N TRP A 217 -3.07 12.32 -4.24
CA TRP A 217 -3.19 10.95 -3.73
C TRP A 217 -1.86 10.19 -3.72
N SER A 218 -0.99 10.40 -4.71
CA SER A 218 0.32 9.76 -4.72
C SER A 218 1.20 10.22 -3.55
N LEU A 219 1.05 11.47 -3.11
CA LEU A 219 1.68 12.01 -1.91
C LEU A 219 1.01 11.49 -0.64
N TYR A 220 -0.33 11.46 -0.60
CA TYR A 220 -1.10 11.03 0.56
C TYR A 220 -0.90 9.54 0.92
N GLU A 221 -0.59 8.69 -0.06
CA GLU A 221 -0.35 7.25 0.17
C GLU A 221 1.10 6.94 0.62
N GLN A 222 2.02 7.92 0.62
CA GLN A 222 3.42 7.70 1.05
C GLN A 222 3.62 7.42 2.54
N PRO A 223 2.86 8.04 3.48
CA PRO A 223 2.89 7.67 4.89
C PRO A 223 2.66 6.17 5.11
N GLY A 224 1.84 5.53 4.26
CA GLY A 224 1.55 4.10 4.32
C GLY A 224 2.73 3.19 3.96
N SER A 225 3.72 3.71 3.25
CA SER A 225 4.79 2.93 2.63
C SER A 225 6.18 3.50 2.93
N ARG A 226 6.56 4.60 2.28
CA ARG A 226 7.88 5.21 2.40
C ARG A 226 8.17 5.70 3.81
N TRP A 227 7.19 6.29 4.49
CA TRP A 227 7.42 6.77 5.86
C TRP A 227 7.44 5.63 6.86
N THR A 228 6.67 4.56 6.64
CA THR A 228 6.79 3.32 7.41
C THR A 228 8.22 2.76 7.32
N LEU A 229 8.81 2.72 6.10
CA LEU A 229 10.21 2.31 5.92
C LEU A 229 11.20 3.30 6.54
N GLN A 230 10.94 4.61 6.49
CA GLN A 230 11.74 5.58 7.22
C GLN A 230 11.62 5.40 8.75
N ALA A 231 10.51 4.87 9.24
CA ALA A 231 10.28 4.65 10.67
C ALA A 231 10.98 3.37 11.18
N THR A 232 11.22 2.36 10.34
CA THR A 232 12.04 1.18 10.70
C THR A 232 13.47 1.57 11.05
N LEU A 233 13.88 2.72 10.55
CA LEU A 233 15.19 3.35 10.62
C LEU A 233 15.29 4.37 11.77
N MET A 234 14.37 4.30 12.74
CA MET A 234 14.34 5.19 13.89
C MET A 234 14.21 4.39 15.18
N ASN A 235 14.67 4.95 16.30
CA ASN A 235 14.67 4.29 17.61
C ASN A 235 13.27 3.92 18.14
N GLY A 236 12.21 4.62 17.71
CA GLY A 236 10.80 4.33 18.03
C GLY A 236 10.41 4.33 19.52
N ARG A 237 11.36 4.55 20.43
CA ARG A 237 11.20 4.41 21.88
C ARG A 237 10.67 5.71 22.51
N LEU A 238 9.58 5.58 23.26
CA LEU A 238 9.02 6.65 24.08
C LEU A 238 9.40 6.41 25.54
N ASP A 239 10.48 7.05 26.00
CA ASP A 239 11.02 6.86 27.35
C ASP A 239 10.00 7.23 28.45
N PHE A 240 9.07 8.14 28.17
CA PHE A 240 8.03 8.55 29.12
C PHE A 240 6.88 7.55 29.28
N LEU A 241 6.69 6.64 28.31
CA LEU A 241 5.64 5.61 28.34
C LEU A 241 6.19 4.18 28.46
N ASN A 242 7.52 4.00 28.49
CA ASN A 242 8.18 2.69 28.35
C ASN A 242 7.58 1.87 27.19
N TRP A 243 7.19 2.55 26.11
CA TRP A 243 6.54 1.95 24.97
C TRP A 243 7.35 2.23 23.71
N THR A 244 7.55 1.18 22.91
CA THR A 244 8.22 1.27 21.61
C THR A 244 7.15 1.27 20.52
N ILE A 245 7.00 2.41 19.84
CA ILE A 245 6.12 2.55 18.69
C ILE A 245 6.72 1.72 17.55
N LYS A 246 5.92 0.79 17.02
CA LYS A 246 6.29 0.05 15.82
C LYS A 246 6.21 0.93 14.57
N PRO A 247 7.05 0.70 13.55
CA PRO A 247 7.05 1.51 12.32
C PRO A 247 5.66 1.65 11.67
N ASP A 248 4.89 0.57 11.60
CA ASP A 248 3.54 0.56 11.03
C ASP A 248 2.53 1.42 11.84
N GLN A 249 2.78 1.65 13.14
CA GLN A 249 1.90 2.41 14.02
C GLN A 249 2.00 3.93 13.83
N ILE A 250 3.01 4.44 13.12
CA ILE A 250 3.05 5.88 12.77
C ILE A 250 1.80 6.31 12.00
N GLN A 251 1.20 5.39 11.24
CA GLN A 251 -0.03 5.65 10.50
C GLN A 251 -1.23 5.98 11.42
N MET A 252 -1.17 5.66 12.72
CA MET A 252 -2.17 6.04 13.72
C MET A 252 -2.35 7.57 13.82
N LEU A 253 -1.32 8.35 13.49
CA LEU A 253 -1.40 9.81 13.52
C LEU A 253 -2.38 10.37 12.49
N VAL A 254 -2.55 9.72 11.33
CA VAL A 254 -3.45 10.17 10.27
C VAL A 254 -4.92 10.20 10.74
N PRO A 255 -5.51 9.08 11.24
CA PRO A 255 -6.86 9.12 11.76
C PRO A 255 -6.99 9.95 13.04
N LEU A 256 -5.95 10.02 13.89
CA LEU A 256 -5.96 10.88 15.08
C LEU A 256 -6.13 12.35 14.71
N PHE A 257 -5.29 12.85 13.80
CA PHE A 257 -5.40 14.21 13.29
C PHE A 257 -6.69 14.41 12.49
N GLY A 258 -7.17 13.38 11.78
CA GLY A 258 -8.48 13.41 11.11
C GLY A 258 -9.63 13.71 12.08
N ILE A 259 -9.67 13.06 13.25
CA ILE A 259 -10.70 13.31 14.29
C ILE A 259 -10.56 14.72 14.86
N ILE A 260 -9.33 15.15 15.17
CA ILE A 260 -9.07 16.49 15.71
C ILE A 260 -9.53 17.56 14.71
N VAL A 261 -9.13 17.42 13.44
CA VAL A 261 -9.52 18.32 12.36
C VAL A 261 -11.04 18.32 12.19
N LEU A 262 -11.69 17.16 12.20
CA LEU A 262 -13.15 17.04 12.07
C LEU A 262 -13.89 17.83 13.18
N VAL A 263 -13.45 17.73 14.42
CA VAL A 263 -14.07 18.43 15.56
C VAL A 263 -13.80 19.94 15.52
N LEU A 264 -12.60 20.33 15.07
CA LEU A 264 -12.16 21.72 15.04
C LEU A 264 -12.55 22.45 13.74
N PHE A 265 -13.05 21.74 12.72
CA PHE A 265 -13.24 22.27 11.38
C PHE A 265 -14.16 23.50 11.37
N ASP A 266 -15.35 23.36 11.93
CA ASP A 266 -16.37 24.40 11.93
C ASP A 266 -16.09 25.54 12.92
N LYS A 267 -15.51 25.21 14.08
CA LYS A 267 -15.32 26.16 15.17
C LYS A 267 -14.03 26.96 15.10
N VAL A 268 -12.97 26.38 14.53
CA VAL A 268 -11.61 26.96 14.57
C VAL A 268 -11.07 27.15 13.16
N LEU A 269 -11.06 26.11 12.32
CA LEU A 269 -10.41 26.18 11.02
C LEU A 269 -11.10 27.13 10.04
N TYR A 270 -12.44 27.10 9.94
CA TYR A 270 -13.16 28.04 9.07
C TYR A 270 -12.96 29.51 9.46
N PRO A 271 -13.13 29.91 10.74
CA PRO A 271 -12.79 31.28 11.16
C PRO A 271 -11.34 31.66 10.87
N MET A 272 -10.38 30.75 11.09
CA MET A 272 -8.96 31.00 10.77
C MET A 272 -8.73 31.21 9.27
N PHE A 273 -9.30 30.36 8.41
CA PHE A 273 -9.21 30.52 6.96
C PHE A 273 -9.86 31.83 6.50
N ALA A 274 -11.02 32.17 7.06
CA ALA A 274 -11.70 33.42 6.76
C ALA A 274 -10.87 34.64 7.16
N ALA A 275 -10.14 34.58 8.28
CA ALA A 275 -9.23 35.63 8.74
C ALA A 275 -8.02 35.80 7.80
N ILE A 276 -7.50 34.71 7.23
CA ILE A 276 -6.40 34.71 6.26
C ILE A 276 -6.89 35.06 4.83
N GLY A 277 -8.20 35.19 4.62
CA GLY A 277 -8.80 35.51 3.32
C GLY A 277 -9.06 34.29 2.41
N ILE A 278 -8.91 33.08 2.93
CA ILE A 278 -9.22 31.82 2.25
C ILE A 278 -10.69 31.49 2.49
N ARG A 279 -11.52 31.57 1.43
CA ARG A 279 -12.97 31.35 1.53
C ARG A 279 -13.51 30.34 0.53
N LYS A 280 -12.85 30.19 -0.61
CA LYS A 280 -13.30 29.29 -1.69
C LYS A 280 -12.74 27.87 -1.46
N PRO A 281 -13.52 26.81 -1.75
CA PRO A 281 -13.03 25.43 -1.63
C PRO A 281 -11.73 25.16 -2.41
N LEU A 282 -11.58 25.77 -3.59
CA LEU A 282 -10.36 25.64 -4.40
C LEU A 282 -9.13 26.29 -3.74
N GLN A 283 -9.31 27.38 -2.99
CA GLN A 283 -8.23 28.01 -2.23
C GLN A 283 -7.78 27.11 -1.07
N ILE A 284 -8.73 26.48 -0.37
CA ILE A 284 -8.44 25.52 0.70
C ILE A 284 -7.66 24.33 0.13
N LEU A 285 -8.10 23.79 -1.02
CA LEU A 285 -7.40 22.68 -1.69
C LEU A 285 -5.96 23.07 -2.05
N THR A 286 -5.75 24.27 -2.58
CA THR A 286 -4.42 24.79 -2.93
C THR A 286 -3.54 24.94 -1.68
N PHE A 287 -4.10 25.49 -0.60
CA PHE A 287 -3.41 25.63 0.68
C PHE A 287 -2.98 24.29 1.27
N CYS A 288 -3.86 23.28 1.24
CA CYS A 288 -3.52 21.92 1.65
C CYS A 288 -2.39 21.32 0.79
N GLY A 289 -2.38 21.61 -0.52
CA GLY A 289 -1.30 21.21 -1.42
C GLY A 289 0.05 21.79 -1.01
N VAL A 290 0.11 23.08 -0.63
CA VAL A 290 1.34 23.73 -0.13
C VAL A 290 1.80 23.09 1.18
N LEU A 291 0.87 22.83 2.12
CA LEU A 291 1.20 22.13 3.36
C LEU A 291 1.76 20.72 3.12
N ALA A 292 1.22 19.99 2.14
CA ALA A 292 1.76 18.69 1.76
C ALA A 292 3.22 18.81 1.29
N VAL A 293 3.54 19.79 0.44
CA VAL A 293 4.93 20.03 0.00
C VAL A 293 5.85 20.29 1.20
N ILE A 294 5.42 21.12 2.15
CA ILE A 294 6.19 21.40 3.37
C ILE A 294 6.43 20.12 4.18
N ALA A 295 5.41 19.26 4.33
CA ALA A 295 5.55 17.97 5.02
C ALA A 295 6.59 17.06 4.34
N PHE A 296 6.64 17.03 3.00
CA PHE A 296 7.64 16.27 2.25
C PHE A 296 9.06 16.84 2.40
N VAL A 297 9.20 18.17 2.50
CA VAL A 297 10.49 18.79 2.82
C VAL A 297 10.98 18.35 4.20
N PHE A 298 10.10 18.34 5.21
CA PHE A 298 10.46 17.82 6.54
C PHE A 298 10.83 16.34 6.51
N ALA A 299 10.08 15.50 5.80
CA ALA A 299 10.40 14.08 5.64
C ALA A 299 11.77 13.86 4.97
N ALA A 300 12.11 14.68 3.97
CA ALA A 300 13.41 14.64 3.29
C ALA A 300 14.56 15.09 4.22
N LEU A 301 14.39 16.20 4.94
CA LEU A 301 15.36 16.68 5.93
C LEU A 301 15.59 15.65 7.04
N LEU A 302 14.52 15.01 7.50
CA LEU A 302 14.61 13.91 8.45
C LEU A 302 15.38 12.73 7.85
N GLN A 303 15.10 12.36 6.59
CA GLN A 303 15.82 11.27 5.91
C GLN A 303 17.31 11.56 5.87
N PHE A 304 17.74 12.77 5.48
CA PHE A 304 19.15 13.15 5.47
C PHE A 304 19.81 13.02 6.84
N LYS A 305 19.07 13.31 7.92
CA LYS A 305 19.58 13.19 9.29
C LYS A 305 19.63 11.75 9.79
N ILE A 306 18.64 10.93 9.42
CA ILE A 306 18.58 9.50 9.73
C ILE A 306 19.78 8.83 9.09
N VAL A 307 19.85 8.91 7.76
CA VAL A 307 20.88 8.37 6.87
C VAL A 307 22.29 8.71 7.37
N GLY A 308 22.49 9.91 7.94
CA GLY A 308 23.75 10.28 8.60
C GLY A 308 24.90 10.47 7.61
N ASN A 309 26.13 10.65 8.12
CA ASN A 309 27.31 10.53 7.27
C ASN A 309 27.48 9.05 6.92
N THR A 310 27.74 8.78 5.65
CA THR A 310 28.06 7.46 5.10
C THR A 310 28.97 6.67 6.03
N THR A 311 28.70 5.39 6.27
CA THR A 311 29.65 4.51 6.94
C THR A 311 30.94 4.57 6.15
N GLU A 312 31.94 5.28 6.68
CA GLU A 312 33.29 5.22 6.14
C GLU A 312 33.78 3.80 6.43
N ILE A 313 33.71 2.94 5.42
CA ILE A 313 34.44 1.67 5.46
C ILE A 313 35.91 2.04 5.61
N PRO A 314 36.64 1.45 6.57
CA PRO A 314 38.07 1.70 6.73
C PRO A 314 38.79 1.52 5.39
N SER A 315 39.69 2.44 5.06
CA SER A 315 40.52 2.36 3.85
C SER A 315 41.17 0.97 3.72
N GLY A 316 41.04 0.36 2.56
CA GLY A 316 41.52 -1.00 2.28
C GLY A 316 40.55 -2.12 2.62
N GLN A 317 39.30 -1.86 3.04
CA GLN A 317 38.28 -2.89 3.28
C GLN A 317 37.06 -2.75 2.36
N GLY A 318 36.38 -3.86 2.11
CA GLY A 318 35.04 -3.90 1.51
C GLY A 318 34.14 -4.84 2.32
N ARG A 319 32.82 -4.64 2.26
CA ARG A 319 31.84 -5.46 3.00
C ARG A 319 30.87 -6.15 2.05
N ILE A 320 30.51 -7.39 2.37
CA ILE A 320 29.63 -8.22 1.56
C ILE A 320 28.46 -8.70 2.42
N TYR A 321 27.27 -8.72 1.82
CA TYR A 321 26.08 -9.35 2.37
C TYR A 321 25.66 -10.53 1.49
N ILE A 322 25.33 -11.66 2.13
CA ILE A 322 24.80 -12.85 1.46
C ILE A 322 23.42 -13.13 2.07
N TYR A 323 22.38 -13.05 1.24
CA TYR A 323 20.99 -13.30 1.61
C TYR A 323 20.58 -14.71 1.19
N ASN A 324 20.03 -15.47 2.13
CA ASN A 324 19.45 -16.78 1.86
C ASN A 324 18.01 -16.65 1.35
N GLY A 325 17.78 -16.89 0.05
CA GLY A 325 16.42 -16.89 -0.52
C GLY A 325 15.64 -18.19 -0.31
N PHE A 326 16.19 -19.15 0.44
CA PHE A 326 15.59 -20.47 0.66
C PHE A 326 15.05 -20.64 2.08
N ASP A 327 14.10 -21.56 2.24
CA ASP A 327 13.42 -21.89 3.50
C ASP A 327 14.15 -23.00 4.28
N CYS A 328 15.47 -23.09 4.11
CA CYS A 328 16.32 -24.07 4.77
C CYS A 328 17.69 -23.47 5.08
N HIS A 329 18.45 -24.09 5.98
CA HIS A 329 19.77 -23.60 6.35
C HIS A 329 20.80 -23.79 5.24
N VAL A 330 21.62 -22.75 5.06
CA VAL A 330 22.69 -22.73 4.05
C VAL A 330 24.03 -22.50 4.75
N PHE A 331 25.04 -23.28 4.37
CA PHE A 331 26.40 -23.17 4.88
C PHE A 331 27.28 -22.41 3.90
N VAL A 332 27.92 -21.35 4.35
CA VAL A 332 28.91 -20.62 3.56
C VAL A 332 30.29 -20.91 4.12
N LYS A 333 31.17 -21.44 3.26
CA LYS A 333 32.57 -21.76 3.56
C LYS A 333 33.47 -20.98 2.61
N SER A 334 34.52 -20.36 3.14
CA SER A 334 35.57 -19.78 2.31
C SER A 334 36.93 -19.97 2.98
N LYS A 335 37.86 -20.59 2.25
CA LYS A 335 39.25 -20.75 2.69
C LYS A 335 39.99 -19.40 2.69
N SER A 336 39.70 -18.54 1.71
CA SER A 336 40.33 -17.23 1.57
C SER A 336 39.86 -16.23 2.64
N LEU A 337 38.59 -16.31 3.06
CA LEU A 337 38.06 -15.44 4.13
C LEU A 337 38.20 -16.06 5.53
N HIS A 338 38.62 -17.33 5.63
CA HIS A 338 38.60 -18.11 6.88
C HIS A 338 37.22 -18.15 7.57
N ILE A 339 36.15 -18.30 6.78
CA ILE A 339 34.76 -18.28 7.29
C ILE A 339 34.10 -19.63 7.10
N GLN A 340 33.39 -20.05 8.14
CA GLN A 340 32.42 -21.12 8.12
C GLN A 340 31.19 -20.66 8.93
N HIS A 341 30.12 -20.27 8.23
CA HIS A 341 28.92 -19.73 8.87
C HIS A 341 27.66 -20.41 8.32
N GLN A 342 26.66 -20.59 9.18
CA GLN A 342 25.35 -21.11 8.83
C GLN A 342 24.35 -19.95 8.76
N ILE A 343 23.66 -19.80 7.63
CA ILE A 343 22.64 -18.78 7.40
C ILE A 343 21.26 -19.42 7.62
N GLY A 344 20.43 -18.78 8.44
CA GLY A 344 19.04 -19.18 8.66
C GLY A 344 18.16 -19.10 7.40
N PRO A 345 16.97 -19.73 7.41
CA PRO A 345 15.99 -19.54 6.35
C PRO A 345 15.57 -18.07 6.26
N LEU A 346 15.61 -17.49 5.06
CA LEU A 346 15.33 -16.06 4.80
C LEU A 346 16.20 -15.06 5.60
N ASP A 347 17.35 -15.52 6.09
CA ASP A 347 18.28 -14.73 6.91
C ASP A 347 19.48 -14.23 6.09
N MET A 348 20.33 -13.40 6.69
CA MET A 348 21.50 -12.81 6.05
C MET A 348 22.80 -13.01 6.83
N PHE A 349 23.91 -13.06 6.09
CA PHE A 349 25.26 -13.07 6.64
C PHE A 349 26.08 -11.91 6.10
N ASN A 350 26.86 -11.25 6.97
CA ASN A 350 27.73 -10.15 6.59
C ASN A 350 29.21 -10.48 6.87
N VAL A 351 30.10 -10.00 6.00
CA VAL A 351 31.55 -10.12 6.18
C VAL A 351 32.25 -8.86 5.69
N SER A 352 33.15 -8.31 6.50
CA SER A 352 34.13 -7.29 6.08
C SER A 352 35.47 -7.96 5.81
N HIS A 353 36.07 -7.69 4.65
CA HIS A 353 37.37 -8.23 4.27
C HIS A 353 38.29 -7.14 3.71
N SER A 354 39.58 -7.22 4.03
CA SER A 354 40.58 -6.31 3.50
C SER A 354 40.91 -6.62 2.04
N VAL A 355 40.74 -5.64 1.16
CA VAL A 355 41.14 -5.68 -0.25
C VAL A 355 42.65 -5.41 -0.32
N VAL A 356 43.46 -6.29 0.27
CA VAL A 356 44.92 -6.22 0.12
C VAL A 356 45.28 -6.92 -1.19
N SER A 357 45.87 -6.13 -2.09
CA SER A 357 46.22 -6.43 -3.47
C SER A 357 46.79 -7.84 -3.71
N GLN A 358 45.96 -8.75 -4.23
CA GLN A 358 46.47 -9.82 -5.08
C GLN A 358 46.39 -9.32 -6.53
N ASN A 359 47.56 -9.05 -7.10
CA ASN A 359 47.83 -8.63 -8.48
C ASN A 359 46.70 -8.95 -9.48
N VAL A 360 45.81 -7.98 -9.74
CA VAL A 360 45.11 -7.68 -11.01
C VAL A 360 44.29 -6.39 -10.73
N SER A 361 44.60 -5.31 -11.45
CA SER A 361 43.84 -4.04 -11.57
C SER A 361 42.99 -3.58 -10.36
N GLY A 362 43.56 -2.66 -9.58
CA GLY A 362 42.89 -1.59 -8.79
C GLY A 362 41.51 -1.87 -8.17
N ASP A 363 41.47 -1.85 -6.84
CA ASP A 363 40.26 -1.68 -6.00
C ASP A 363 39.30 -2.88 -5.92
N VAL A 364 39.56 -3.98 -6.63
CA VAL A 364 38.65 -5.15 -6.70
C VAL A 364 39.36 -6.45 -6.29
N ALA A 365 38.85 -7.14 -5.28
CA ALA A 365 39.25 -8.50 -4.92
C ALA A 365 38.15 -9.52 -5.30
N VAL A 366 38.53 -10.62 -5.95
CA VAL A 366 37.62 -11.72 -6.25
C VAL A 366 37.91 -12.88 -5.31
N VAL A 367 36.91 -13.36 -4.60
CA VAL A 367 37.05 -14.39 -3.56
C VAL A 367 36.16 -15.59 -3.86
N GLY A 368 36.75 -16.78 -3.88
CA GLY A 368 36.00 -18.03 -4.01
C GLY A 368 35.29 -18.40 -2.71
N ILE A 369 34.02 -18.76 -2.82
CA ILE A 369 33.22 -19.31 -1.72
C ILE A 369 32.57 -20.62 -2.16
N THR A 370 32.35 -21.49 -1.19
CA THR A 370 31.61 -22.75 -1.33
C THR A 370 30.33 -22.63 -0.53
N ILE A 371 29.19 -22.87 -1.17
CA ILE A 371 27.88 -22.80 -0.56
C ILE A 371 27.30 -24.21 -0.51
N GLY A 372 27.02 -24.70 0.70
CA GLY A 372 26.41 -25.99 0.96
C GLY A 372 24.99 -25.86 1.49
N PHE A 373 24.16 -26.88 1.25
CA PHE A 373 22.77 -26.92 1.71
C PHE A 373 22.59 -28.01 2.77
N GLU A 374 21.73 -27.74 3.75
CA GLU A 374 21.27 -28.77 4.69
C GLU A 374 20.44 -29.84 3.96
N SER A 375 20.50 -31.10 4.38
CA SER A 375 19.75 -32.23 3.80
C SER A 375 18.23 -32.05 3.80
N LYS A 376 17.69 -31.13 4.61
CA LYS A 376 16.27 -30.77 4.62
C LYS A 376 15.82 -29.94 3.41
N CYS A 377 16.76 -29.42 2.59
CA CYS A 377 16.43 -28.66 1.40
C CYS A 377 15.91 -29.59 0.28
N SER A 378 14.58 -29.72 0.15
CA SER A 378 13.89 -30.66 -0.77
C SER A 378 14.23 -30.54 -2.27
N PHE A 379 14.90 -29.46 -2.67
CA PHE A 379 15.25 -29.15 -4.06
C PHE A 379 16.69 -29.51 -4.43
N VAL A 380 17.49 -30.03 -3.48
CA VAL A 380 18.90 -30.36 -3.70
C VAL A 380 19.21 -31.73 -3.13
N SER A 381 20.15 -32.44 -3.76
CA SER A 381 20.66 -33.72 -3.24
C SER A 381 21.38 -33.51 -1.90
N ASP A 382 21.40 -34.56 -1.07
CA ASP A 382 22.11 -34.55 0.20
C ASP A 382 23.57 -34.08 0.03
N ASN A 383 23.97 -33.10 0.83
CA ASN A 383 25.31 -32.49 0.81
C ASN A 383 25.72 -31.84 -0.51
N TYR A 384 24.77 -31.31 -1.29
CA TYR A 384 25.11 -30.51 -2.45
C TYR A 384 25.86 -29.24 -2.03
N GLU A 385 27.07 -29.09 -2.57
CA GLU A 385 27.88 -27.88 -2.45
C GLU A 385 28.18 -27.35 -3.86
N PHE A 386 28.09 -26.04 -4.04
CA PHE A 386 28.55 -25.40 -5.27
C PHE A 386 29.54 -24.27 -4.98
N ASN A 387 30.50 -24.11 -5.88
CA ASN A 387 31.49 -23.06 -5.79
C ASN A 387 31.05 -21.86 -6.60
N THR A 388 31.16 -20.67 -6.01
CA THR A 388 30.91 -19.40 -6.69
C THR A 388 31.96 -18.38 -6.27
N THR A 389 32.02 -17.26 -6.98
CA THR A 389 32.95 -16.18 -6.70
C THR A 389 32.20 -14.93 -6.27
N LEU A 390 32.75 -14.26 -5.27
CA LEU A 390 32.31 -12.96 -4.79
C LEU A 390 33.27 -11.90 -5.28
N THR A 391 32.76 -10.71 -5.53
CA THR A 391 33.54 -9.53 -5.85
C THR A 391 33.47 -8.60 -4.65
N ILE A 392 34.62 -8.17 -4.16
CA ILE A 392 34.79 -7.23 -3.05
C ILE A 392 35.41 -5.98 -3.65
N ILE A 393 34.82 -4.82 -3.42
CA ILE A 393 35.35 -3.55 -3.89
C ILE A 393 35.71 -2.71 -2.67
N GLU A 394 36.89 -2.10 -2.68
CA GLU A 394 37.33 -1.22 -1.60
C GLU A 394 36.35 -0.06 -1.40
N GLY A 395 35.99 0.21 -0.14
CA GLY A 395 35.09 1.30 0.21
C GLY A 395 33.63 1.09 -0.20
N LYS A 396 33.24 -0.10 -0.68
CA LYS A 396 31.86 -0.42 -1.08
C LYS A 396 31.28 -1.61 -0.33
N GLU A 397 29.96 -1.57 -0.17
CA GLU A 397 29.14 -2.71 0.22
C GLU A 397 28.54 -3.39 -1.02
N ILE A 398 28.50 -4.71 -1.03
CA ILE A 398 27.92 -5.48 -2.15
C ILE A 398 27.03 -6.60 -1.59
N SER A 399 25.78 -6.62 -2.04
CA SER A 399 24.80 -7.63 -1.67
C SER A 399 24.66 -8.73 -2.73
N TYR A 400 24.54 -9.96 -2.26
CA TYR A 400 24.32 -11.15 -3.07
C TYR A 400 23.11 -11.93 -2.57
N HIS A 401 22.25 -12.37 -3.48
CA HIS A 401 21.02 -13.08 -3.16
C HIS A 401 21.02 -14.48 -3.76
N LEU A 402 20.83 -15.47 -2.90
CA LEU A 402 20.71 -16.88 -3.30
C LEU A 402 19.33 -17.13 -3.92
N THR A 403 19.32 -17.56 -5.18
CA THR A 403 18.09 -17.82 -5.92
C THR A 403 18.17 -19.10 -6.72
N ARG A 404 17.00 -19.66 -7.02
CA ARG A 404 16.85 -20.76 -7.97
C ARG A 404 16.53 -20.16 -9.33
N LEU A 405 17.47 -20.26 -10.28
CA LEU A 405 17.26 -19.79 -11.66
C LEU A 405 16.45 -20.81 -12.47
N ASN A 406 16.75 -22.10 -12.27
CA ASN A 406 16.07 -23.23 -12.90
C ASN A 406 15.85 -24.34 -11.86
N PRO A 407 14.94 -25.31 -12.09
CA PRO A 407 14.75 -26.43 -11.18
C PRO A 407 16.06 -27.14 -10.78
N ASN A 408 17.07 -27.11 -11.66
CA ASN A 408 18.35 -27.78 -11.42
C ASN A 408 19.54 -26.81 -11.23
N MET A 409 19.32 -25.50 -11.16
CA MET A 409 20.40 -24.51 -11.08
C MET A 409 20.15 -23.47 -9.99
N ILE A 410 21.00 -23.52 -8.98
CA ILE A 410 21.08 -22.52 -7.92
C ILE A 410 22.16 -21.52 -8.30
N ALA A 411 21.87 -20.23 -8.13
CA ALA A 411 22.82 -19.17 -8.41
C ALA A 411 22.83 -18.13 -7.29
N LEU A 412 24.03 -17.61 -7.05
CA LEU A 412 24.23 -16.46 -6.20
C LEU A 412 24.25 -15.21 -7.10
N ASN A 413 23.13 -14.49 -7.13
CA ASN A 413 22.97 -13.32 -7.98
C ASN A 413 23.40 -12.06 -7.23
N ARG A 414 24.25 -11.23 -7.84
CA ARG A 414 24.59 -9.92 -7.31
C ARG A 414 23.37 -8.99 -7.39
N VAL A 415 23.09 -8.29 -6.31
CA VAL A 415 22.01 -7.28 -6.23
C VAL A 415 22.60 -5.92 -6.55
N GLY A 416 22.28 -5.37 -7.72
CA GLY A 416 22.73 -4.03 -8.13
C GLY A 416 24.25 -3.91 -8.35
N ILE A 417 24.75 -2.67 -8.30
CA ILE A 417 26.16 -2.34 -8.59
C ILE A 417 26.97 -2.16 -7.30
N HIS A 418 26.42 -1.50 -6.28
CA HIS A 418 26.97 -1.35 -4.93
C HIS A 418 25.86 -0.85 -4.01
N ASP A 419 25.91 -1.25 -2.75
CA ASP A 419 24.99 -0.79 -1.74
C ASP A 419 25.44 0.58 -1.25
N SER A 420 24.50 1.52 -1.18
CA SER A 420 24.76 2.87 -0.70
C SER A 420 24.87 2.84 0.82
N LEU A 421 26.12 2.85 1.31
CA LEU A 421 26.49 2.97 2.72
C LEU A 421 25.98 4.27 3.32
N VAL A 422 24.82 4.25 3.96
CA VAL A 422 24.46 5.36 4.82
C VAL A 422 23.98 4.81 6.15
N LYS A 423 24.90 4.81 7.11
CA LYS A 423 24.68 4.28 8.45
C LYS A 423 23.92 5.30 9.25
N GLU A 424 22.81 4.83 9.79
CA GLU A 424 21.88 5.75 10.39
C GLU A 424 22.37 6.26 11.74
N LYS A 425 22.41 7.59 11.88
CA LYS A 425 22.90 8.26 13.09
C LYS A 425 21.98 8.00 14.30
N PHE A 426 20.71 7.70 14.04
CA PHE A 426 19.65 7.50 15.05
C PHE A 426 18.78 6.26 14.79
N GLY A 427 19.26 5.34 13.93
CA GLY A 427 18.55 4.12 13.58
C GLY A 427 18.53 3.08 14.68
N ASN A 428 17.57 2.16 14.58
CA ASN A 428 17.47 1.03 15.50
C ASN A 428 18.77 0.20 15.40
N PRO A 429 19.51 -0.03 16.49
CA PRO A 429 20.84 -0.68 16.43
C PRO A 429 20.80 -2.20 16.23
N ASN A 430 19.62 -2.79 15.96
CA ASN A 430 19.44 -4.24 15.82
C ASN A 430 19.39 -4.69 14.37
#